data_AF-A0A958G3V4-F1
#
_entry.id   AF-A0A958G3V4-F1
#
_cell.length_a   1.000
_cell.length_b   1.000
_cell.length_c   1.000
_cell.angle_alpha   90.00
_cell.angle_beta   90.00
_cell.angle_gamma   90.00
#
_symmetry.space_group_name_H-M   'P 1'
#
loop_
_entity.id
_entity.type
_entity.pdbx_description
1 polymer ?
#
loop_
_entity_poly.entity_id
_entity_poly.type
_entity_poly.pdbx_seq_one_letter_code
_entity_poly.pdbx_strand_id
1 'polypeptide(L)'
;MHLPKCSIYIVSPILLFLLCGVFSCSDDAVDPYGRHPLRISEMMVTGEYDLGKLEVEVHLFDAETGRFLGCSGQMQGLERVDSSDYVFTVDAEFHCAECGGRLFYEDIEDLEVEIWVIEDDEEPCPGPIVPGTDDIIGISDPIPGWEFDRMRNYSFENVLHLRMGS
;
A
#
# COMPACT_ATOMS: atom_id res chain seq x y z
N MET A 1 -11.10 28.56 -12.91
CA MET A 1 -10.57 27.24 -13.29
C MET A 1 -9.50 27.44 -14.35
N HIS A 2 -8.24 27.36 -13.95
CA HIS A 2 -7.08 27.41 -14.85
C HIS A 2 -6.59 25.99 -15.05
N LEU A 3 -6.74 25.44 -16.26
CA LEU A 3 -6.08 24.20 -16.64
C LEU A 3 -4.64 24.52 -17.05
N PRO A 4 -3.63 23.75 -16.62
CA PRO A 4 -2.27 23.94 -17.09
C PRO A 4 -2.17 23.61 -18.58
N LYS A 5 -1.53 24.50 -19.34
CA LYS A 5 -1.24 24.32 -20.76
C LYS A 5 -0.02 23.40 -20.91
N CYS A 6 -0.22 22.13 -21.25
CA CYS A 6 0.84 21.29 -21.78
C CYS A 6 1.21 21.79 -23.19
N SER A 7 2.38 22.42 -23.31
CA SER A 7 2.95 22.77 -24.61
C SER A 7 3.71 21.55 -25.15
N ILE A 8 3.17 20.94 -26.21
CA ILE A 8 3.84 19.86 -26.96
C ILE A 8 4.81 20.52 -27.94
N TYR A 9 6.11 20.35 -27.72
CA TYR A 9 7.14 20.73 -28.67
C TYR A 9 7.37 19.58 -29.65
N ILE A 10 6.92 19.75 -30.89
CA ILE A 10 7.27 18.84 -31.99
C ILE A 10 8.68 19.21 -32.46
N VAL A 11 9.66 18.39 -32.07
CA VAL A 11 11.04 18.52 -32.55
C VAL A 11 11.20 17.73 -33.86
N SER A 12 11.86 18.39 -34.82
CA SER A 12 12.12 18.00 -36.21
C SER A 12 12.52 16.53 -36.46
N PRO A 13 12.13 15.90 -37.58
CA PRO A 13 12.35 14.47 -37.85
C PRO A 13 13.76 14.11 -38.37
N ILE A 14 14.79 14.93 -38.14
CA ILE A 14 16.14 14.70 -38.69
C ILE A 14 17.20 14.81 -37.60
N LEU A 15 17.26 13.81 -36.71
CA LEU A 15 18.52 13.27 -36.17
C LEU A 15 18.22 11.93 -35.47
N LEU A 16 18.21 10.88 -36.29
CA LEU A 16 18.31 9.51 -35.84
C LEU A 16 19.76 9.29 -35.34
N PHE A 17 19.88 8.57 -34.23
CA PHE A 17 21.08 7.94 -33.62
C PHE A 17 21.48 8.45 -32.23
N LEU A 18 21.43 7.51 -31.28
CA LEU A 18 22.23 7.43 -30.04
C LEU A 18 21.81 8.28 -28.83
N LEU A 19 20.56 8.14 -28.39
CA LEU A 19 20.21 8.24 -26.97
C LEU A 19 19.14 7.18 -26.64
N CYS A 20 19.54 5.91 -26.57
CA CYS A 20 18.85 4.98 -25.67
C CYS A 20 19.17 5.45 -24.25
N GLY A 21 18.42 6.47 -23.80
CA GLY A 21 18.34 6.79 -22.39
C GLY A 21 17.84 5.54 -21.70
N VAL A 22 18.73 4.89 -20.97
CA VAL A 22 18.37 3.88 -19.99
C VAL A 22 17.48 4.63 -19.00
N PHE A 23 16.17 4.56 -19.18
CA PHE A 23 15.23 4.87 -18.12
C PHE A 23 15.44 3.79 -17.07
N SER A 24 16.45 4.00 -16.23
CA SER A 24 16.52 3.35 -14.94
C SER A 24 15.36 3.96 -14.17
N CYS A 25 14.23 3.25 -14.10
CA CYS A 25 13.30 3.44 -13.00
C CYS A 25 14.16 3.18 -11.76
N SER A 26 14.62 4.25 -11.12
CA SER A 26 15.23 4.13 -9.80
C SER A 26 14.05 3.81 -8.90
N ASP A 27 13.95 2.57 -8.43
CA ASP A 27 12.84 2.11 -7.59
C ASP A 27 12.81 2.85 -6.23
N ASP A 28 13.84 3.65 -5.93
CA ASP A 28 13.92 4.58 -4.80
C ASP A 28 13.47 6.02 -5.13
N ALA A 29 12.63 6.22 -6.14
CA ALA A 29 12.16 7.56 -6.51
C ALA A 29 11.25 8.13 -5.41
N VAL A 30 11.89 8.77 -4.43
CA VAL A 30 11.33 9.91 -3.70
C VAL A 30 10.59 10.73 -4.73
N ASP A 31 9.30 10.98 -4.49
CA ASP A 31 8.50 11.72 -5.44
C ASP A 31 9.15 13.10 -5.68
N PRO A 32 8.84 13.82 -6.78
CA PRO A 32 9.51 15.08 -7.08
C PRO A 32 9.32 16.17 -6.00
N TYR A 33 8.49 15.92 -4.99
CA TYR A 33 8.21 16.78 -3.86
C TYR A 33 8.85 16.32 -2.55
N GLY A 34 9.64 15.23 -2.54
CA GLY A 34 10.26 14.73 -1.32
C GLY A 34 9.36 13.84 -0.49
N ARG A 35 8.18 13.43 -1.00
CA ARG A 35 7.21 12.65 -0.22
C ARG A 35 7.60 11.19 -0.14
N HIS A 36 7.20 10.61 0.97
CA HIS A 36 7.53 9.26 1.36
C HIS A 36 6.29 8.37 1.20
N PRO A 37 6.32 7.37 0.28
CA PRO A 37 5.19 6.48 0.12
C PRO A 37 5.01 5.65 1.38
N LEU A 38 3.76 5.52 1.83
CA LEU A 38 3.44 4.60 2.92
C LEU A 38 3.70 3.18 2.44
N ARG A 39 4.41 2.41 3.26
CA ARG A 39 4.70 1.02 2.96
C ARG A 39 4.69 0.13 4.19
N ILE A 40 4.45 -1.15 3.96
CA ILE A 40 4.69 -2.22 4.93
C ILE A 40 6.10 -2.76 4.65
N SER A 41 6.89 -2.91 5.70
CA SER A 41 8.25 -3.44 5.60
C SER A 41 8.42 -4.80 6.26
N GLU A 42 7.60 -5.11 7.26
CA GLU A 42 7.55 -6.42 7.90
C GLU A 42 6.11 -6.73 8.33
N MET A 43 5.73 -8.00 8.22
CA MET A 43 4.41 -8.47 8.63
C MET A 43 4.45 -9.92 9.13
N MET A 44 3.60 -10.24 10.10
CA MET A 44 3.34 -11.59 10.58
C MET A 44 1.86 -11.70 10.97
N VAL A 45 1.17 -12.66 10.37
CA VAL A 45 -0.19 -13.06 10.73
C VAL A 45 -0.18 -14.47 11.32
N THR A 46 -1.18 -14.80 12.13
CA THR A 46 -1.34 -16.11 12.77
C THR A 46 -2.78 -16.60 12.64
N GLY A 47 -3.02 -17.88 12.87
CA GLY A 47 -4.38 -18.43 12.97
C GLY A 47 -5.10 -18.67 11.64
N GLU A 48 -4.56 -18.16 10.53
CA GLU A 48 -5.06 -18.46 9.19
C GLU A 48 -4.60 -19.85 8.74
N TYR A 49 -5.56 -20.70 8.40
CA TYR A 49 -5.32 -22.07 7.95
C TYR A 49 -6.03 -22.25 6.63
N ASP A 50 -5.26 -22.15 5.54
CA ASP A 50 -5.84 -22.50 4.26
C ASP A 50 -4.96 -23.43 3.43
N LEU A 51 -5.62 -24.15 2.52
CA LEU A 51 -5.03 -25.19 1.69
C LEU A 51 -4.42 -24.62 0.38
N GLY A 52 -4.51 -23.29 0.19
CA GLY A 52 -4.08 -22.54 -0.98
C GLY A 52 -2.88 -21.61 -0.76
N LYS A 53 -2.74 -20.60 -1.63
CA LYS A 53 -1.89 -19.44 -1.39
C LYS A 53 -2.83 -18.33 -0.93
N LEU A 54 -2.80 -17.93 0.33
CA LEU A 54 -3.61 -16.80 0.77
C LEU A 54 -2.98 -15.52 0.25
N GLU A 55 -3.84 -14.57 -0.10
CA GLU A 55 -3.44 -13.23 -0.52
C GLU A 55 -3.81 -12.28 0.61
N VAL A 56 -2.81 -11.92 1.43
CA VAL A 56 -3.02 -10.98 2.53
C VAL A 56 -3.04 -9.57 1.94
N GLU A 57 -4.09 -8.83 2.22
CA GLU A 57 -4.16 -7.40 1.95
C GLU A 57 -4.27 -6.60 3.23
N VAL A 58 -3.73 -5.39 3.20
CA VAL A 58 -3.82 -4.42 4.30
C VAL A 58 -4.51 -3.18 3.78
N HIS A 59 -5.68 -2.90 4.34
CA HIS A 59 -6.56 -1.79 3.98
C HIS A 59 -6.50 -0.71 5.04
N LEU A 60 -6.51 0.55 4.62
CA LEU A 60 -6.55 1.72 5.49
C LEU A 60 -7.90 2.41 5.37
N PHE A 61 -8.52 2.68 6.52
CA PHE A 61 -9.76 3.43 6.62
C PHE A 61 -9.56 4.66 7.49
N ASP A 62 -10.19 5.76 7.10
CA ASP A 62 -10.41 6.93 7.94
C ASP A 62 -11.37 6.52 9.07
N ALA A 63 -10.88 6.45 10.31
CA ALA A 63 -11.62 5.87 11.43
C ALA A 63 -12.84 6.72 11.85
N GLU A 64 -12.82 8.03 11.58
CA GLU A 64 -13.95 8.91 11.89
C GLU A 64 -15.08 8.74 10.86
N THR A 65 -14.73 8.64 9.59
CA THR A 65 -15.71 8.66 8.49
C THR A 65 -16.04 7.29 7.90
N GLY A 66 -15.23 6.26 8.22
CA GLY A 66 -15.27 4.94 7.58
C GLY A 66 -14.83 4.96 6.11
N ARG A 67 -14.17 6.04 5.66
CA ARG A 67 -13.77 6.19 4.26
C ARG A 67 -12.54 5.33 3.96
N PHE A 68 -12.64 4.49 2.93
CA PHE A 68 -11.50 3.73 2.42
C PHE A 68 -10.44 4.67 1.81
N LEU A 69 -9.22 4.60 2.34
CA LEU A 69 -8.08 5.42 1.92
C LEU A 69 -7.28 4.74 0.81
N GLY A 70 -7.12 3.43 0.92
CA GLY A 70 -6.26 2.64 0.05
C GLY A 70 -5.83 1.33 0.71
N CYS A 71 -5.12 0.50 -0.04
CA CYS A 71 -4.61 -0.78 0.47
C CYS A 71 -3.22 -1.10 -0.10
N SER A 72 -2.64 -2.19 0.39
CA SER A 72 -1.52 -2.91 -0.20
C SER A 72 -1.87 -4.40 -0.23
N GLY A 73 -1.55 -5.12 -1.30
CA GLY A 73 -1.94 -6.52 -1.49
C GLY A 73 -0.97 -7.35 -2.34
N GLN A 74 -1.51 -8.31 -3.10
CA GLN A 74 -0.77 -9.32 -3.87
C GLN A 74 0.24 -8.73 -4.87
N MET A 75 -0.11 -7.62 -5.53
CA MET A 75 0.78 -6.97 -6.51
C MET A 75 1.89 -6.14 -5.85
N GLN A 76 1.86 -6.02 -4.52
CA GLN A 76 2.77 -5.22 -3.72
C GLN A 76 3.66 -6.08 -2.80
N GLY A 77 3.78 -7.39 -3.04
CA GLY A 77 4.73 -8.23 -2.29
C GLY A 77 4.16 -8.85 -1.01
N LEU A 78 2.84 -8.83 -0.83
CA LEU A 78 2.16 -9.51 0.28
C LEU A 78 1.70 -10.93 -0.08
N GLU A 79 2.00 -11.41 -1.29
CA GLU A 79 1.74 -12.80 -1.63
C GLU A 79 2.54 -13.73 -0.68
N ARG A 80 1.85 -14.64 0.00
CA ARG A 80 2.43 -15.68 0.90
C ARG A 80 2.80 -15.25 2.33
N VAL A 81 2.37 -14.06 2.78
CA VAL A 81 2.60 -13.57 4.17
C VAL A 81 1.84 -14.42 5.21
N ASP A 82 0.91 -15.25 4.76
CA ASP A 82 0.12 -16.22 5.51
C ASP A 82 0.87 -17.50 5.93
N SER A 83 2.04 -17.77 5.33
CA SER A 83 2.47 -19.17 5.19
C SER A 83 3.04 -19.85 6.44
N SER A 84 3.10 -19.18 7.59
CA SER A 84 3.34 -19.72 8.95
C SER A 84 3.78 -18.60 9.88
N ASP A 85 3.48 -18.69 11.20
CA ASP A 85 3.84 -17.77 12.30
C ASP A 85 5.30 -17.25 12.31
N TYR A 86 5.69 -16.49 11.30
CA TYR A 86 7.02 -15.96 11.06
C TYR A 86 6.89 -14.54 10.53
N VAL A 87 7.91 -13.73 10.80
CA VAL A 87 8.02 -12.38 10.29
C VAL A 87 8.53 -12.41 8.86
N PHE A 88 7.70 -11.95 7.92
CA PHE A 88 8.08 -11.72 6.53
C PHE A 88 8.63 -10.31 6.38
N THR A 89 9.75 -10.17 5.66
CA THR A 89 10.21 -8.87 5.17
C THR A 89 9.59 -8.63 3.80
N VAL A 90 8.88 -7.52 3.66
CA VAL A 90 8.13 -7.12 2.46
C VAL A 90 8.50 -5.68 2.09
N ASP A 91 8.13 -5.24 0.89
CA ASP A 91 8.23 -3.83 0.48
C ASP A 91 6.92 -3.45 -0.23
N ALA A 92 5.87 -3.30 0.58
CA ALA A 92 4.50 -3.25 0.09
C ALA A 92 3.94 -1.83 0.19
N GLU A 93 3.95 -1.11 -0.92
CA GLU A 93 3.46 0.27 -1.02
C GLU A 93 1.93 0.32 -0.97
N PHE A 94 1.37 1.29 -0.25
CA PHE A 94 -0.06 1.55 -0.28
C PHE A 94 -0.45 2.28 -1.57
N HIS A 95 -1.56 1.85 -2.17
CA HIS A 95 -2.21 2.49 -3.29
C HIS A 95 -3.50 3.19 -2.84
N CYS A 96 -3.66 4.45 -3.20
CA CYS A 96 -4.82 5.27 -2.90
C CYS A 96 -6.06 4.75 -3.66
N ALA A 97 -7.16 4.55 -2.92
CA ALA A 97 -8.40 4.02 -3.47
C ALA A 97 -9.04 4.92 -4.54
N GLU A 98 -8.96 6.25 -4.37
CA GLU A 98 -9.63 7.19 -5.28
C GLU A 98 -8.85 7.45 -6.57
N CYS A 99 -7.52 7.53 -6.49
CA CYS A 99 -6.68 7.91 -7.63
C CYS A 99 -5.86 6.76 -8.23
N GLY A 100 -5.78 5.60 -7.56
CA GLY A 100 -5.02 4.42 -7.98
C GLY A 100 -3.49 4.58 -7.93
N GLY A 101 -2.99 5.77 -7.58
CA GLY A 101 -1.57 6.06 -7.36
C GLY A 101 -1.10 5.64 -5.97
N ARG A 102 0.16 5.93 -5.65
CA ARG A 102 0.71 5.72 -4.30
C ARG A 102 0.00 6.58 -3.27
N LEU A 103 -0.21 6.03 -2.09
CA LEU A 103 -0.62 6.75 -0.90
C LEU A 103 0.63 7.18 -0.12
N PHE A 104 0.67 8.43 0.32
CA PHE A 104 1.81 9.02 1.00
C PHE A 104 1.47 9.31 2.46
N TYR A 105 2.49 9.46 3.30
CA TYR A 105 2.30 9.76 4.72
C TYR A 105 1.52 11.07 4.94
N GLU A 106 1.77 12.08 4.11
CA GLU A 106 1.08 13.37 4.17
C GLU A 106 -0.42 13.28 3.85
N ASP A 107 -0.85 12.19 3.19
CA ASP A 107 -2.27 11.97 2.89
C ASP A 107 -3.05 11.48 4.14
N ILE A 108 -2.35 11.02 5.18
CA ILE A 108 -2.97 10.45 6.40
C ILE A 108 -2.54 11.12 7.70
N GLU A 109 -1.48 11.94 7.73
CA GLU A 109 -0.83 12.40 8.97
C GLU A 109 -1.76 13.12 9.95
N ASP A 110 -2.81 13.78 9.45
CA ASP A 110 -3.81 14.51 10.21
C ASP A 110 -5.10 13.71 10.51
N LEU A 111 -5.14 12.42 10.15
CA LEU A 111 -6.30 11.53 10.34
C LEU A 111 -6.11 10.58 11.53
N GLU A 112 -7.22 10.00 12.02
CA GLU A 112 -7.18 8.73 12.73
C GLU A 112 -7.46 7.61 11.71
N VAL A 113 -6.57 6.62 11.66
CA VAL A 113 -6.58 5.56 10.65
C VAL A 113 -6.79 4.21 11.31
N GLU A 114 -7.73 3.45 10.79
CA GLU A 114 -7.97 2.07 11.15
C GLU A 114 -7.33 1.16 10.10
N ILE A 115 -6.64 0.11 10.55
CA ILE A 115 -5.99 -0.88 9.68
C ILE A 115 -6.83 -2.15 9.69
N TRP A 116 -7.23 -2.60 8.51
CA TRP A 116 -7.90 -3.87 8.31
C TRP A 116 -6.95 -4.79 7.57
N VAL A 117 -6.69 -5.97 8.12
CA VAL A 117 -5.94 -7.03 7.45
C VAL A 117 -6.93 -8.09 7.02
N ILE A 118 -6.94 -8.39 5.73
CA ILE A 118 -7.87 -9.32 5.13
C ILE A 118 -7.12 -10.40 4.36
N GLU A 119 -7.73 -11.57 4.26
CA GLU A 119 -7.50 -12.52 3.19
C GLU A 119 -8.43 -12.15 2.03
N ASP A 120 -7.86 -11.86 0.85
CA ASP A 120 -8.60 -11.63 -0.39
C ASP A 120 -8.43 -12.84 -1.32
N ASP A 121 -9.55 -13.33 -1.84
CA ASP A 121 -9.62 -14.50 -2.71
C ASP A 121 -9.76 -14.15 -4.20
N GLU A 122 -10.17 -12.92 -4.55
CA GLU A 122 -10.66 -12.62 -5.90
C GLU A 122 -10.19 -11.27 -6.49
N GLU A 123 -10.09 -10.19 -5.71
CA GLU A 123 -9.86 -8.84 -6.24
C GLU A 123 -8.46 -8.29 -5.88
N PRO A 124 -7.67 -7.80 -6.84
CA PRO A 124 -6.37 -7.23 -6.50
C PRO A 124 -6.52 -5.81 -5.95
N CYS A 125 -5.79 -5.50 -4.87
CA CYS A 125 -5.63 -4.13 -4.40
C CYS A 125 -5.12 -3.15 -5.50
N PRO A 126 -5.70 -1.94 -5.66
CA PRO A 126 -6.83 -1.41 -4.91
C PRO A 126 -8.20 -1.95 -5.36
N GLY A 127 -8.91 -2.59 -4.43
CA GLY A 127 -10.25 -3.12 -4.60
C GLY A 127 -11.11 -2.91 -3.33
N PRO A 128 -12.44 -2.92 -3.44
CA PRO A 128 -13.32 -2.97 -2.28
C PRO A 128 -13.22 -4.33 -1.58
N ILE A 129 -13.37 -4.34 -0.26
CA ILE A 129 -13.60 -5.58 0.50
C ILE A 129 -14.97 -6.15 0.10
N VAL A 130 -15.00 -7.40 -0.35
CA VAL A 130 -16.20 -8.14 -0.76
C VAL A 130 -16.70 -9.02 0.40
N PRO A 131 -17.84 -8.67 1.04
CA PRO A 131 -18.30 -9.42 2.20
C PRO A 131 -18.69 -10.86 1.87
N GLY A 132 -18.13 -11.82 2.61
CA GLY A 132 -18.46 -13.23 2.53
C GLY A 132 -17.59 -14.04 1.55
N THR A 133 -16.70 -13.38 0.82
CA THR A 133 -15.52 -13.99 0.18
C THR A 133 -14.27 -13.65 0.97
N ASP A 134 -14.16 -12.41 1.44
CA ASP A 134 -12.97 -11.95 2.13
C ASP A 134 -13.08 -12.22 3.62
N ASP A 135 -12.03 -12.83 4.17
CA ASP A 135 -11.94 -13.15 5.59
C ASP A 135 -11.12 -12.09 6.32
N ILE A 136 -11.69 -11.56 7.41
CA ILE A 136 -11.02 -10.54 8.24
C ILE A 136 -10.07 -11.25 9.18
N ILE A 137 -8.77 -11.03 8.97
CA ILE A 137 -7.68 -11.51 9.84
C ILE A 137 -7.63 -10.63 11.09
N GLY A 138 -7.73 -9.31 10.90
CA GLY A 138 -7.96 -8.44 12.05
C GLY A 138 -8.17 -6.97 11.75
N ILE A 139 -8.70 -6.27 12.74
CA ILE A 139 -8.97 -4.82 12.70
C ILE A 139 -8.27 -4.14 13.87
N SER A 140 -7.52 -3.07 13.60
CA SER A 140 -6.84 -2.31 14.64
C SER A 140 -7.78 -1.36 15.39
N ASP A 141 -7.41 -0.93 16.59
CA ASP A 141 -7.96 0.34 17.12
C ASP A 141 -7.55 1.51 16.20
N PRO A 142 -8.25 2.65 16.22
CA PRO A 142 -7.83 3.85 15.50
C PRO A 142 -6.44 4.32 15.92
N ILE A 143 -5.57 4.57 14.94
CA ILE A 143 -4.19 5.02 15.12
C ILE A 143 -4.05 6.44 14.55
N PRO A 144 -3.51 7.41 15.29
CA PRO A 144 -3.20 8.71 14.70
C PRO A 144 -2.21 8.56 13.54
N GLY A 145 -2.53 9.11 12.37
CA GLY A 145 -1.75 8.93 11.15
C GLY A 145 -0.29 9.36 11.29
N TRP A 146 -0.01 10.37 12.10
CA TRP A 146 1.35 10.81 12.41
C TRP A 146 2.20 9.78 13.17
N GLU A 147 1.61 8.69 13.69
CA GLU A 147 2.34 7.58 14.33
C GLU A 147 2.81 6.51 13.34
N PHE A 148 2.30 6.51 12.10
CA PHE A 148 2.57 5.43 11.14
C PHE A 148 4.06 5.26 10.85
N ASP A 149 4.83 6.34 10.69
CA ASP A 149 6.28 6.29 10.43
C ASP A 149 7.10 5.64 11.57
N ARG A 150 6.50 5.54 12.78
CA ARG A 150 7.10 5.00 14.02
C ARG A 150 6.60 3.61 14.38
N MET A 151 5.64 3.04 13.66
CA MET A 151 5.13 1.70 13.95
C MET A 151 6.19 0.65 13.62
N ARG A 152 6.82 0.09 14.66
CA ARG A 152 7.92 -0.89 14.51
C ARG A 152 7.56 -2.32 14.88
N ASN A 153 6.60 -2.51 15.79
CA ASN A 153 6.10 -3.81 16.24
C ASN A 153 4.63 -3.65 16.65
N TYR A 154 3.79 -3.17 15.74
CA TYR A 154 2.38 -3.01 16.04
C TYR A 154 1.68 -4.37 15.93
N SER A 155 0.79 -4.67 16.87
CA SER A 155 0.10 -5.97 16.92
C SER A 155 -1.34 -5.78 17.34
N PHE A 156 -2.26 -6.48 16.71
CA PHE A 156 -3.68 -6.47 17.00
C PHE A 156 -4.31 -7.77 16.49
N GLU A 157 -5.22 -8.35 17.26
CA GLU A 157 -5.92 -9.59 16.90
C GLU A 157 -4.94 -10.69 16.39
N ASN A 158 -5.13 -11.19 15.17
CA ASN A 158 -4.26 -12.19 14.54
C ASN A 158 -3.04 -11.60 13.83
N VAL A 159 -2.85 -10.28 13.84
CA VAL A 159 -1.67 -9.58 13.30
C VAL A 159 -0.66 -9.43 14.44
N LEU A 160 0.33 -10.33 14.47
CA LEU A 160 1.31 -10.40 15.56
C LEU A 160 2.45 -9.39 15.39
N HIS A 161 2.71 -8.97 14.16
CA HIS A 161 3.71 -7.96 13.84
C HIS A 161 3.32 -7.22 12.58
N LEU A 162 3.25 -5.91 12.66
CA LEU A 162 3.14 -5.00 11.53
C LEU A 162 4.15 -3.87 11.71
N ARG A 163 5.00 -3.70 10.70
CA ARG A 163 5.98 -2.62 10.65
C ARG A 163 5.74 -1.75 9.43
N MET A 164 5.42 -0.50 9.70
CA MET A 164 5.25 0.52 8.68
C MET A 164 6.55 1.28 8.43
N GLY A 165 6.72 1.77 7.21
CA GLY A 165 7.80 2.63 6.78
C GLY A 165 7.29 3.75 5.88
N SER A 166 8.12 4.76 5.71
CA SER A 166 7.95 5.88 4.79
C SER A 166 9.32 6.26 4.21
#